data_AF-A0A1D6IPW1-F1
#
_entry.id   AF-A0A1D6IPW1-F1
#
_cell.length_a   1.000
_cell.length_b   1.000
_cell.length_c   1.000
_cell.angle_alpha   90.00
_cell.angle_beta   90.00
_cell.angle_gamma   90.00
#
_symmetry.space_group_name_H-M   'P 1'
#
loop_
_entity.id
_entity.type
_entity.pdbx_description
1 polymer ?
#
loop_
_entity_poly.entity_id
_entity_poly.type
_entity_poly.pdbx_seq_one_letter_code
_entity_poly.pdbx_strand_id
1 'polypeptide(L)'
;MLQAHIFELPEENLCLSFLSNNNTGEDGTVIFRGEKHYVPSRSVSILAGCKNVVYNTKRVFVQHNERSYHTSEVTSKNNQWEMYSEKIPKYRDTKVRMKEPLEQFNQTKDASDYLWYTTSFRLESDDLPFRNDIRPVLQVKSSAHSMMGFANDAFVGCARGSKQVKGFMFEKPVDLKVGVNHVVLLSSTMGMKVKIRRNCGMCLECKMTDYTVLADIQAKKIWLY
;
A
#
# COMPACT_ATOMS: atom_id res chain seq x y z
N MET A 1 37.94 15.49 4.99
CA MET A 1 38.31 16.90 5.25
C MET A 1 37.91 17.25 6.67
N LEU A 2 38.82 17.89 7.42
CA LEU A 2 38.57 18.40 8.77
C LEU A 2 38.27 19.90 8.67
N GLN A 3 37.25 20.38 9.36
CA GLN A 3 36.85 21.78 9.36
C GLN A 3 36.53 22.23 10.78
N ALA A 4 36.68 23.53 11.04
CA ALA A 4 36.35 24.15 12.32
C ALA A 4 35.40 25.32 12.07
N HIS A 5 34.28 25.34 12.79
CA HIS A 5 33.38 26.50 12.86
C HIS A 5 33.45 27.08 14.27
N ILE A 6 33.64 28.39 14.38
CA ILE A 6 33.91 29.07 15.64
C ILE A 6 32.87 30.17 15.81
N PHE A 7 32.29 30.25 17.00
CA PHE A 7 31.35 31.28 17.42
C PHE A 7 31.90 31.93 18.68
N GLU A 8 32.11 33.24 18.63
CA GLU A 8 32.69 34.02 19.72
C GLU A 8 31.78 35.20 20.06
N LEU A 9 31.60 35.44 21.35
CA LEU A 9 30.98 36.63 21.90
C LEU A 9 32.01 37.31 22.80
N PRO A 10 32.80 38.26 22.26
CA PRO A 10 33.87 38.90 23.01
C PRO A 10 33.39 39.63 24.26
N GLU A 11 32.18 40.22 24.21
CA GLU A 11 31.57 40.99 25.30
C GLU A 11 31.31 40.14 26.57
N GLU A 12 31.01 38.85 26.38
CA GLU A 12 30.71 37.90 27.46
C GLU A 12 31.86 36.92 27.72
N ASN A 13 32.98 37.06 27.00
CA ASN A 13 34.10 36.12 27.00
C ASN A 13 33.65 34.66 26.73
N LEU A 14 32.67 34.47 25.84
CA LEU A 14 32.15 33.16 25.46
C LEU A 14 32.71 32.72 24.11
N CYS A 15 33.10 31.45 24.03
CA CYS A 15 33.58 30.81 22.81
C CYS A 15 33.00 29.41 22.69
N LEU A 16 32.45 29.08 21.52
CA LEU A 16 31.94 27.77 21.17
C LEU A 16 32.51 27.37 19.81
N SER A 17 33.06 26.17 19.67
CA SER A 17 33.50 25.67 18.37
C SER A 17 33.00 24.27 18.05
N PHE A 18 32.86 24.03 16.74
CA PHE A 18 32.45 22.77 16.16
C PHE A 18 33.58 22.27 15.27
N LEU A 19 34.21 21.17 15.65
CA LEU A 19 35.22 20.50 14.85
C LEU A 19 34.55 19.36 14.09
N SER A 20 34.41 19.49 12.78
CA SER A 20 33.77 18.49 11.93
C SER A 20 34.81 17.66 11.18
N ASN A 21 34.61 16.35 11.19
CA ASN A 21 35.33 15.41 10.34
C ASN A 21 34.37 14.80 9.32
N ASN A 22 34.41 15.32 8.10
CA ASN A 22 33.62 14.83 6.98
C ASN A 22 34.28 13.64 6.25
N ASN A 23 35.44 13.16 6.72
CA ASN A 23 36.02 11.92 6.20
C ASN A 23 35.08 10.75 6.53
N THR A 24 34.81 9.90 5.53
CA THR A 24 33.89 8.77 5.66
C THR A 24 34.51 7.54 6.29
N GLY A 25 35.84 7.41 6.24
CA GLY A 25 36.56 6.21 6.71
C GLY A 25 37.50 6.48 7.87
N GLU A 26 38.19 7.63 7.87
CA GLU A 26 39.33 7.83 8.77
C GLU A 26 39.04 8.83 9.89
N ASP A 27 39.40 8.43 11.09
CA ASP A 27 39.44 9.32 12.23
C ASP A 27 40.59 10.33 12.06
N GLY A 28 40.40 11.54 12.57
CA GLY A 28 41.38 12.62 12.44
C GLY A 28 41.74 13.21 13.80
N THR A 29 43.00 13.60 13.94
CA THR A 29 43.41 14.49 15.04
C THR A 29 43.74 15.84 14.45
N VAL A 30 43.06 16.89 14.90
CA VAL A 30 43.34 18.28 14.50
C VAL A 30 44.05 19.02 15.61
N ILE A 31 44.93 19.94 15.24
CA ILE A 31 45.46 20.93 16.17
C ILE A 31 44.57 22.17 16.04
N PHE A 32 43.83 22.50 17.08
CA PHE A 32 42.99 23.69 17.15
C PHE A 32 43.41 24.50 18.38
N ARG A 33 43.78 25.78 18.18
CA ARG A 33 44.28 26.68 19.25
C ARG A 33 45.45 26.11 20.07
N GLY A 34 46.33 25.36 19.41
CA GLY A 34 47.50 24.75 20.04
C GLY A 34 47.22 23.44 20.77
N GLU A 35 45.95 23.02 20.89
CA GLU A 35 45.57 21.76 21.50
C GLU A 35 45.17 20.72 20.45
N LYS A 36 45.50 19.45 20.72
CA LYS A 36 45.15 18.32 19.86
C LYS A 36 43.75 17.83 20.21
N HIS A 37 42.83 17.84 19.25
CA HIS A 37 41.50 17.25 19.39
C HIS A 37 41.33 16.08 18.44
N TYR A 38 40.99 14.92 19.01
CA TYR A 38 40.59 13.75 18.25
C TYR A 38 39.12 13.88 17.84
N VAL A 39 38.86 13.78 16.53
CA VAL A 39 37.54 13.87 15.92
C VAL A 39 37.31 12.62 15.05
N PRO A 40 36.48 11.67 15.53
CA PRO A 40 36.14 10.47 14.76
C PRO A 40 35.59 10.76 13.36
N SER A 41 35.73 9.83 12.43
CA SER A 41 35.15 9.92 11.08
C SER A 41 33.63 10.11 11.13
N ARG A 42 33.08 10.93 10.23
CA ARG A 42 31.65 11.32 10.17
C ARG A 42 31.11 11.84 11.50
N SER A 43 31.88 12.67 12.19
CA SER A 43 31.45 13.23 13.47
C SER A 43 31.74 14.71 13.59
N VAL A 44 31.01 15.35 14.52
CA VAL A 44 31.25 16.72 14.94
C VAL A 44 31.52 16.71 16.44
N SER A 45 32.66 17.24 16.86
CA SER A 45 32.99 17.51 18.26
C SER A 45 32.60 18.95 18.60
N ILE A 46 31.84 19.11 19.69
CA ILE A 46 31.41 20.42 20.22
C ILE A 46 32.34 20.77 21.37
N LEU A 47 32.99 21.93 21.29
CA LEU A 47 33.96 22.40 22.27
C LEU A 47 33.40 23.63 23.00
N ALA A 48 33.14 23.47 24.29
CA ALA A 48 32.83 24.60 25.17
C ALA A 48 34.10 25.39 25.50
N GLY A 49 34.00 26.72 25.48
CA GLY A 49 35.16 27.61 25.64
C GLY A 49 36.19 27.46 24.52
N CYS A 50 35.82 26.88 23.37
CA CYS A 50 36.72 26.54 22.26
C CYS A 50 37.94 25.68 22.68
N LYS A 51 37.78 24.92 23.76
CA LYS A 51 38.85 24.13 24.38
C LYS A 51 38.36 22.74 24.79
N ASN A 52 37.34 22.67 25.62
CA ASN A 52 36.90 21.41 26.22
C ASN A 52 35.83 20.73 25.35
N VAL A 53 36.11 19.53 24.84
CA VAL A 53 35.12 18.73 24.10
C VAL A 53 34.03 18.26 25.05
N VAL A 54 32.82 18.81 24.92
CA VAL A 54 31.65 18.46 25.76
C VAL A 54 30.77 17.38 25.14
N TYR A 55 30.80 17.25 23.81
CA TYR A 55 30.00 16.27 23.09
C TYR A 55 30.65 15.91 21.76
N ASN A 56 30.45 14.69 21.30
CA ASN A 56 30.77 14.29 19.94
C ASN A 56 29.64 13.41 19.38
N THR A 57 29.20 13.69 18.15
CA THR A 57 28.03 13.02 17.55
C THR A 57 28.18 11.51 17.33
N LYS A 58 29.42 10.99 17.33
CA LYS A 58 29.72 9.56 17.17
C LYS A 58 30.04 8.88 18.51
N ARG A 59 30.32 9.65 19.56
CA ARG A 59 30.50 9.14 20.93
C ARG A 59 29.16 9.18 21.65
N VAL A 60 28.44 8.08 21.57
CA VAL A 60 27.13 7.92 22.21
C VAL A 60 27.34 7.28 23.59
N PHE A 61 27.05 8.04 24.66
CA PHE A 61 27.23 7.61 26.06
C PHE A 61 25.93 7.09 26.71
N VAL A 62 24.96 6.67 25.91
CA VAL A 62 23.70 6.08 26.40
C VAL A 62 23.72 4.57 26.26
N GLN A 63 22.97 3.88 27.12
CA GLN A 63 22.76 2.44 26.99
C GLN A 63 21.99 2.12 25.70
N HIS A 64 22.48 1.13 24.96
CA HIS A 64 21.79 0.62 23.79
C HIS A 64 20.71 -0.34 24.25
N ASN A 65 19.47 -0.10 23.83
CA ASN A 65 18.35 -0.99 24.11
C ASN A 65 17.95 -1.74 22.83
N GLU A 66 17.65 -3.02 22.98
CA GLU A 66 17.08 -3.85 21.94
C GLU A 66 15.58 -4.04 22.20
N ARG A 67 14.78 -4.06 21.14
CA ARG A 67 13.35 -4.34 21.25
C ARG A 67 13.14 -5.84 21.37
N SER A 68 12.68 -6.31 22.52
CA SER A 68 12.14 -7.66 22.67
C SER A 68 10.61 -7.67 22.61
N TYR A 69 10.03 -8.82 22.27
CA TYR A 69 8.60 -9.08 22.39
C TYR A 69 8.41 -10.41 23.13
N HIS A 70 7.44 -10.46 24.03
CA HIS A 70 7.09 -11.65 24.79
C HIS A 70 5.58 -11.82 24.73
N THR A 71 5.12 -13.07 24.57
CA THR A 71 3.70 -13.39 24.65
C THR A 71 3.24 -13.35 26.10
N SER A 72 2.09 -12.72 26.35
CA SER A 72 1.50 -12.66 27.70
C SER A 72 0.85 -14.00 28.04
N GLU A 73 1.20 -14.60 29.18
CA GLU A 73 0.54 -15.82 29.65
C GLU A 73 -0.96 -15.63 29.94
N VAL A 74 -1.35 -14.41 30.35
CA VAL A 74 -2.75 -14.06 30.66
C VAL A 74 -3.60 -14.08 29.40
N THR A 75 -3.06 -13.60 28.27
CA THR A 75 -3.77 -13.54 26.98
C THR A 75 -3.61 -14.81 26.16
N SER A 76 -2.66 -15.70 26.48
CA SER A 76 -2.36 -16.87 25.64
C SER A 76 -3.18 -18.12 25.99
N LYS A 77 -3.71 -18.21 27.23
CA LYS A 77 -4.19 -19.50 27.76
C LYS A 77 -5.69 -19.77 27.56
N ASN A 78 -6.54 -18.76 27.32
CA ASN A 78 -8.01 -18.98 27.35
C ASN A 78 -8.85 -18.02 26.48
N ASN A 79 -8.36 -17.62 25.29
CA ASN A 79 -9.17 -16.82 24.38
C ASN A 79 -10.29 -17.68 23.78
N GLN A 80 -11.53 -17.41 24.15
CA GLN A 80 -12.72 -17.96 23.50
C GLN A 80 -13.11 -17.03 22.35
N TRP A 81 -12.90 -17.50 21.12
CA TRP A 81 -13.25 -16.74 19.92
C TRP A 81 -14.61 -17.17 19.40
N GLU A 82 -15.46 -16.19 19.13
CA GLU A 82 -16.69 -16.38 18.37
C GLU A 82 -16.47 -15.91 16.93
N MET A 83 -17.13 -16.57 15.99
CA MET A 83 -17.04 -16.24 14.57
C MET A 83 -18.42 -15.96 14.01
N TYR A 84 -18.51 -14.87 13.23
CA TYR A 84 -19.67 -14.57 12.40
C TYR A 84 -19.21 -14.46 10.94
N SER A 85 -19.92 -15.14 10.03
CA SER A 85 -19.64 -15.08 8.60
C SER A 85 -20.52 -14.04 7.93
N GLU A 86 -19.88 -13.01 7.37
CA GLU A 86 -20.57 -11.98 6.60
C GLU A 86 -21.21 -12.58 5.33
N LYS A 87 -22.43 -12.15 5.01
CA LYS A 87 -23.16 -12.66 3.83
C LYS A 87 -22.73 -11.92 2.58
N ILE A 88 -22.56 -12.66 1.48
CA ILE A 88 -22.33 -12.07 0.16
C ILE A 88 -23.66 -11.44 -0.32
N PRO A 89 -23.69 -10.14 -0.66
CA PRO A 89 -24.92 -9.48 -1.05
C PRO A 89 -25.39 -9.95 -2.43
N LYS A 90 -26.70 -10.09 -2.61
CA LYS A 90 -27.31 -10.38 -3.92
C LYS A 90 -27.74 -9.09 -4.58
N TYR A 91 -27.89 -9.12 -5.91
CA TYR A 91 -28.32 -7.96 -6.69
C TYR A 91 -29.60 -7.30 -6.15
N ARG A 92 -30.57 -8.11 -5.69
CA ARG A 92 -31.84 -7.63 -5.10
C ARG A 92 -31.66 -6.82 -3.81
N ASP A 93 -30.57 -7.06 -3.08
CA ASP A 93 -30.28 -6.43 -1.80
C ASP A 93 -29.57 -5.06 -1.98
N THR A 94 -29.18 -4.73 -3.21
CA THR A 94 -28.47 -3.47 -3.53
C THR A 94 -29.43 -2.30 -3.72
N LYS A 95 -29.05 -1.14 -3.15
CA LYS A 95 -29.85 0.10 -3.21
C LYS A 95 -29.58 0.95 -4.44
N VAL A 96 -28.38 0.87 -5.01
CA VAL A 96 -27.91 1.72 -6.12
C VAL A 96 -27.71 0.86 -7.35
N ARG A 97 -28.34 1.24 -8.47
CA ARG A 97 -28.29 0.51 -9.74
C ARG A 97 -27.87 1.44 -10.85
N MET A 98 -26.72 1.14 -11.45
CA MET A 98 -26.14 1.91 -12.54
C MET A 98 -25.72 0.96 -13.66
N LYS A 99 -25.72 1.45 -14.90
CA LYS A 99 -25.23 0.67 -16.05
C LYS A 99 -23.71 0.47 -16.02
N GLU A 100 -23.00 1.38 -15.37
CA GLU A 100 -21.54 1.37 -15.24
C GLU A 100 -21.15 1.41 -13.76
N PRO A 101 -20.02 0.78 -13.39
CA PRO A 101 -19.55 0.77 -12.01
C PRO A 101 -19.14 2.19 -11.58
N LEU A 102 -19.70 2.64 -10.46
CA LEU A 102 -19.35 3.93 -9.86
C LEU A 102 -17.97 3.87 -9.20
N GLU A 103 -17.26 5.00 -9.20
CA GLU A 103 -15.99 5.13 -8.49
C GLU A 103 -16.21 5.02 -6.97
N GLN A 104 -15.35 4.25 -6.29
CA GLN A 104 -15.55 3.85 -4.90
C GLN A 104 -15.58 5.04 -3.92
N PHE A 105 -14.63 5.97 -3.99
CA PHE A 105 -14.59 7.10 -3.06
C PHE A 105 -15.80 8.02 -3.22
N ASN A 106 -16.23 8.24 -4.46
CA ASN A 106 -17.42 9.02 -4.73
C ASN A 106 -18.68 8.37 -4.17
N GLN A 107 -18.75 7.03 -4.17
CA GLN A 107 -19.90 6.27 -3.69
C GLN A 107 -19.91 6.11 -2.17
N THR A 108 -18.77 5.80 -1.54
CA THR A 108 -18.71 5.58 -0.08
C THR A 108 -18.58 6.86 0.70
N LYS A 109 -18.11 7.96 0.08
CA LYS A 109 -17.80 9.23 0.77
C LYS A 109 -16.90 9.04 2.00
N ASP A 110 -15.99 8.07 1.93
CA ASP A 110 -15.12 7.65 3.03
C ASP A 110 -15.85 7.12 4.29
N ALA A 111 -17.15 6.83 4.19
CA ALA A 111 -17.90 6.27 5.30
C ALA A 111 -17.57 4.78 5.55
N SER A 112 -17.00 4.11 4.55
CA SER A 112 -16.53 2.72 4.65
C SER A 112 -15.37 2.48 3.68
N ASP A 113 -14.44 1.64 4.11
CA ASP A 113 -13.36 1.13 3.25
C ASP A 113 -13.84 0.12 2.21
N TYR A 114 -15.07 -0.35 2.31
CA TYR A 114 -15.60 -1.44 1.50
C TYR A 114 -16.71 -1.00 0.58
N LEU A 115 -16.69 -1.50 -0.67
CA LEU A 115 -17.79 -1.33 -1.61
C LEU A 115 -18.01 -2.62 -2.39
N TRP A 116 -19.26 -3.09 -2.38
CA TRP A 116 -19.69 -4.23 -3.16
C TRP A 116 -20.12 -3.80 -4.56
N TYR A 117 -19.57 -4.45 -5.58
CA TYR A 117 -20.04 -4.38 -6.95
C TYR A 117 -20.69 -5.70 -7.31
N THR A 118 -21.96 -5.67 -7.71
CA THR A 118 -22.71 -6.86 -8.10
C THR A 118 -23.14 -6.74 -9.56
N THR A 119 -22.96 -7.80 -10.33
CA THR A 119 -23.49 -7.89 -11.69
C THR A 119 -24.02 -9.30 -11.96
N SER A 120 -24.89 -9.41 -12.96
CA SER A 120 -25.39 -10.69 -13.43
C SER A 120 -25.48 -10.68 -14.94
N PHE A 121 -25.14 -11.79 -15.55
CA PHE A 121 -25.24 -12.00 -16.98
C PHE A 121 -25.70 -13.42 -17.25
N ARG A 122 -26.34 -13.61 -18.41
CA ARG A 122 -26.83 -14.91 -18.85
C ARG A 122 -25.88 -15.45 -19.91
N LEU A 123 -25.54 -16.73 -19.79
CA LEU A 123 -24.76 -17.46 -20.77
C LEU A 123 -25.62 -18.56 -21.38
N GLU A 124 -25.53 -18.73 -22.69
CA GLU A 124 -26.09 -19.89 -23.40
C GLU A 124 -25.02 -20.98 -23.55
N SER A 125 -25.40 -22.15 -24.06
CA SER A 125 -24.46 -23.28 -24.19
C SER A 125 -23.27 -22.96 -25.09
N ASP A 126 -23.47 -22.12 -26.10
CA ASP A 126 -22.46 -21.73 -27.07
C ASP A 126 -21.47 -20.69 -26.52
N ASP A 127 -21.79 -20.05 -25.39
CA ASP A 127 -20.92 -19.09 -24.71
C ASP A 127 -19.90 -19.76 -23.76
N LEU A 128 -20.00 -21.07 -23.55
CA LEU A 128 -19.09 -21.80 -22.66
C LEU A 128 -18.11 -22.66 -23.46
N PRO A 129 -16.87 -22.86 -22.95
CA PRO A 129 -15.93 -23.74 -23.60
C PRO A 129 -16.50 -25.16 -23.75
N PHE A 130 -16.44 -25.72 -24.95
CA PHE A 130 -16.81 -27.13 -25.21
C PHE A 130 -16.01 -28.12 -24.35
N ARG A 131 -14.81 -27.70 -23.94
CA ARG A 131 -13.90 -28.45 -23.09
C ARG A 131 -14.12 -28.12 -21.63
N ASN A 132 -14.59 -29.09 -20.86
CA ASN A 132 -14.85 -28.95 -19.42
C ASN A 132 -13.59 -28.69 -18.57
N ASP A 133 -12.39 -28.93 -19.12
CA ASP A 133 -11.13 -28.63 -18.44
C ASP A 133 -10.68 -27.16 -18.60
N ILE A 134 -11.34 -26.39 -19.48
CA ILE A 134 -11.06 -24.97 -19.70
C ILE A 134 -12.09 -24.14 -18.94
N ARG A 135 -11.60 -23.25 -18.07
CA ARG A 135 -12.45 -22.34 -17.29
C ARG A 135 -12.37 -20.92 -17.86
N PRO A 136 -13.51 -20.23 -18.06
CA PRO A 136 -13.52 -18.81 -18.38
C PRO A 136 -12.76 -17.99 -17.32
N VAL A 137 -12.12 -16.91 -17.74
CA VAL A 137 -11.36 -16.03 -16.85
C VAL A 137 -12.12 -14.73 -16.63
N LEU A 138 -12.44 -14.43 -15.36
CA LEU A 138 -12.96 -13.14 -14.97
C LEU A 138 -11.81 -12.14 -14.87
N GLN A 139 -11.82 -11.15 -15.77
CA GLN A 139 -10.84 -10.07 -15.81
C GLN A 139 -11.48 -8.74 -15.38
N VAL A 140 -10.93 -8.12 -14.34
CA VAL A 140 -11.42 -6.83 -13.83
C VAL A 140 -10.25 -5.87 -13.65
N LYS A 141 -10.30 -4.74 -14.34
CA LYS A 141 -9.33 -3.67 -14.13
C LYS A 141 -9.83 -2.76 -13.01
N SER A 142 -9.11 -2.74 -11.90
CA SER A 142 -9.48 -1.94 -10.73
C SER A 142 -8.43 -0.89 -10.39
N SER A 143 -8.91 0.28 -9.97
CA SER A 143 -8.13 1.38 -9.38
C SER A 143 -8.08 1.30 -7.85
N ALA A 144 -8.79 0.35 -7.25
CA ALA A 144 -8.83 0.14 -5.81
C ALA A 144 -7.48 -0.34 -5.25
N HIS A 145 -7.40 -0.53 -3.93
CA HIS A 145 -6.18 -1.06 -3.31
C HIS A 145 -6.18 -2.60 -3.26
N SER A 146 -7.35 -3.20 -3.04
CA SER A 146 -7.55 -4.64 -3.10
C SER A 146 -8.98 -4.98 -3.54
N MET A 147 -9.16 -6.18 -4.07
CA MET A 147 -10.45 -6.73 -4.44
C MET A 147 -10.52 -8.21 -4.11
N MET A 148 -11.69 -8.64 -3.64
CA MET A 148 -12.07 -10.03 -3.50
C MET A 148 -13.20 -10.33 -4.48
N GLY A 149 -13.11 -11.45 -5.20
CA GLY A 149 -14.10 -11.83 -6.20
C GLY A 149 -14.86 -13.10 -5.82
N PHE A 150 -16.14 -13.11 -6.17
CA PHE A 150 -17.06 -14.22 -5.98
C PHE A 150 -17.86 -14.44 -7.26
N ALA A 151 -18.10 -15.70 -7.60
CA ALA A 151 -18.95 -16.12 -8.70
C ALA A 151 -19.93 -17.17 -8.19
N ASN A 152 -21.22 -16.98 -8.46
CA ASN A 152 -22.29 -17.89 -8.05
C ASN A 152 -22.25 -18.27 -6.55
N ASP A 153 -22.12 -17.26 -5.68
CA ASP A 153 -21.99 -17.38 -4.22
C ASP A 153 -20.70 -18.11 -3.74
N ALA A 154 -19.77 -18.46 -4.64
CA ALA A 154 -18.49 -19.10 -4.31
C ALA A 154 -17.30 -18.13 -4.41
N PHE A 155 -16.34 -18.27 -3.50
CA PHE A 155 -15.10 -17.48 -3.52
C PHE A 155 -14.20 -17.89 -4.69
N VAL A 156 -13.72 -16.90 -5.45
CA VAL A 156 -12.90 -17.10 -6.65
C VAL A 156 -11.43 -16.73 -6.39
N GLY A 157 -11.20 -15.66 -5.63
CA GLY A 157 -9.85 -15.19 -5.34
C GLY A 157 -9.77 -13.76 -4.88
N CYS A 158 -8.54 -13.31 -4.64
CA CYS A 158 -8.21 -11.93 -4.31
C CYS A 158 -7.17 -11.38 -5.28
N ALA A 159 -7.17 -10.06 -5.44
CA ALA A 159 -6.10 -9.30 -6.06
C ALA A 159 -5.83 -8.02 -5.26
N ARG A 160 -4.62 -7.50 -5.35
CA ARG A 160 -4.24 -6.26 -4.67
C ARG A 160 -3.15 -5.53 -5.43
N GLY A 161 -3.15 -4.20 -5.27
CA GLY A 161 -2.06 -3.35 -5.70
C GLY A 161 -0.92 -3.31 -4.68
N SER A 162 0.03 -2.42 -4.97
CA SER A 162 1.14 -2.05 -4.09
C SER A 162 1.07 -0.57 -3.71
N LYS A 163 1.92 -0.14 -2.77
CA LYS A 163 2.01 1.28 -2.37
C LYS A 163 2.41 2.21 -3.53
N GLN A 164 3.20 1.71 -4.48
CA GLN A 164 3.69 2.45 -5.63
C GLN A 164 2.68 2.41 -6.78
N VAL A 165 2.16 1.22 -7.11
CA VAL A 165 1.18 1.00 -8.17
C VAL A 165 -0.11 0.46 -7.54
N LYS A 166 -1.11 1.33 -7.41
CA LYS A 166 -2.40 0.97 -6.79
C LYS A 166 -3.27 0.13 -7.71
N GLY A 167 -3.38 0.54 -8.97
CA GLY A 167 -4.23 -0.17 -9.94
C GLY A 167 -3.69 -1.57 -10.22
N PHE A 168 -4.61 -2.52 -10.35
CA PHE A 168 -4.30 -3.92 -10.60
C PHE A 168 -5.34 -4.54 -11.54
N MET A 169 -4.96 -5.68 -12.10
CA MET A 169 -5.86 -6.53 -12.86
C MET A 169 -6.22 -7.73 -11.99
N PHE A 170 -7.50 -7.94 -11.74
CA PHE A 170 -8.02 -9.16 -11.15
C PHE A 170 -8.25 -10.13 -12.28
N GLU A 171 -7.50 -11.23 -12.34
CA GLU A 171 -7.65 -12.27 -13.36
C GLU A 171 -7.72 -13.60 -12.65
N LYS A 172 -8.92 -14.20 -12.64
CA LYS A 172 -9.13 -15.50 -11.99
C LYS A 172 -10.05 -16.39 -12.82
N PRO A 173 -9.71 -17.68 -12.99
CA PRO A 173 -10.63 -18.65 -13.58
C PRO A 173 -11.87 -18.77 -12.70
N VAL A 174 -13.04 -18.82 -13.32
CA VAL A 174 -14.34 -18.87 -12.65
C VAL A 174 -15.19 -20.03 -13.17
N ASP A 175 -15.94 -20.64 -12.26
CA ASP A 175 -16.89 -21.69 -12.60
C ASP A 175 -18.24 -21.04 -12.95
N LEU A 176 -18.51 -20.95 -14.25
CA LEU A 176 -19.75 -20.41 -14.82
C LEU A 176 -20.63 -21.54 -15.35
N LYS A 177 -21.94 -21.30 -15.38
CA LYS A 177 -22.95 -22.25 -15.85
C LYS A 177 -23.83 -21.66 -16.94
N VAL A 178 -24.47 -22.52 -17.73
CA VAL A 178 -25.55 -22.10 -18.63
C VAL A 178 -26.68 -21.47 -17.80
N GLY A 179 -27.24 -20.38 -18.30
CA GLY A 179 -28.23 -19.55 -17.60
C GLY A 179 -27.60 -18.36 -16.88
N VAL A 180 -28.29 -17.87 -15.84
CA VAL A 180 -27.89 -16.65 -15.13
C VAL A 180 -26.75 -16.95 -14.16
N ASN A 181 -25.67 -16.20 -14.30
CA ASN A 181 -24.52 -16.19 -13.40
C ASN A 181 -24.49 -14.87 -12.63
N HIS A 182 -24.07 -14.94 -11.37
CA HIS A 182 -23.90 -13.77 -10.51
C HIS A 182 -22.42 -13.60 -10.18
N VAL A 183 -21.91 -12.39 -10.41
CA VAL A 183 -20.55 -12.00 -10.04
C VAL A 183 -20.64 -10.89 -9.01
N VAL A 184 -19.93 -11.08 -7.90
CA VAL A 184 -19.87 -10.13 -6.80
C VAL A 184 -18.42 -9.84 -6.49
N LEU A 185 -18.06 -8.55 -6.45
CA LEU A 185 -16.71 -8.09 -6.18
C LEU A 185 -16.74 -7.18 -4.95
N LEU A 186 -15.95 -7.52 -3.94
CA LEU A 186 -15.69 -6.66 -2.80
C LEU A 186 -14.45 -5.82 -3.09
N SER A 187 -14.63 -4.53 -3.28
CA SER A 187 -13.53 -3.58 -3.41
C SER A 187 -13.16 -3.01 -2.03
N SER A 188 -11.87 -2.90 -1.75
CA SER A 188 -11.35 -2.40 -0.47
C SER A 188 -10.35 -1.27 -0.66
N THR A 189 -10.49 -0.23 0.17
CA THR A 189 -9.51 0.85 0.31
C THR A 189 -8.62 0.64 1.54
N MET A 190 -7.36 1.06 1.43
CA MET A 190 -6.37 0.97 2.52
C MET A 190 -5.84 2.36 2.85
N GLY A 191 -6.77 3.29 3.13
CA GLY A 191 -6.49 4.71 3.34
C GLY A 191 -6.31 5.53 2.06
N MET A 192 -6.52 6.83 2.18
CA MET A 192 -6.42 7.79 1.08
C MET A 192 -5.03 8.40 0.99
N LYS A 193 -4.56 8.64 -0.24
CA LYS A 193 -3.48 9.62 -0.48
C LYS A 193 -4.17 10.95 -0.76
N VAL A 194 -3.77 12.04 -0.10
CA VAL A 194 -4.36 13.40 -0.22
C VAL A 194 -4.18 14.03 -1.63
N LYS A 195 -3.82 13.27 -2.67
CA LYS A 195 -3.83 13.75 -4.07
C LYS A 195 -5.04 13.17 -4.80
N ILE A 196 -6.12 13.95 -4.81
CA ILE A 196 -7.32 13.72 -5.62
C ILE A 196 -6.91 13.80 -7.10
N ARG A 197 -6.81 12.65 -7.78
CA ARG A 197 -6.87 12.60 -9.24
C ARG A 197 -8.31 12.25 -9.64
N ARG A 198 -8.96 13.18 -10.32
CA ARG A 198 -10.28 12.99 -10.95
C ARG A 198 -10.10 12.10 -12.17
N ASN A 199 -10.44 10.82 -12.03
CA ASN A 199 -10.84 9.82 -13.04
C ASN A 199 -10.26 8.45 -12.69
N CYS A 200 -11.08 7.63 -12.04
CA CYS A 200 -10.83 6.21 -11.83
C CYS A 200 -12.15 5.46 -11.99
N GLY A 201 -12.55 5.21 -13.23
CA GLY A 201 -13.60 4.23 -13.53
C GLY A 201 -13.03 2.82 -13.45
N MET A 202 -13.80 1.89 -12.88
CA MET A 202 -13.54 0.45 -13.03
C MET A 202 -14.08 -0.01 -14.38
N CYS A 203 -13.34 -0.85 -15.11
CA CYS A 203 -13.84 -1.50 -16.32
C CYS A 203 -13.88 -3.01 -16.09
N LEU A 204 -15.03 -3.62 -16.35
CA LEU A 204 -15.24 -5.06 -16.34
C LEU A 204 -15.17 -5.56 -17.80
N GLU A 205 -14.23 -6.45 -18.11
CA GLU A 205 -14.14 -7.14 -19.40
C GLU A 205 -14.00 -8.65 -19.12
N CYS A 206 -14.96 -9.46 -19.56
CA CYS A 206 -14.77 -10.91 -19.57
C CYS A 206 -14.15 -11.29 -20.92
N LYS A 207 -12.92 -11.79 -20.93
CA LYS A 207 -12.28 -12.30 -22.15
C LYS A 207 -12.34 -13.82 -22.17
N MET A 208 -12.99 -14.38 -23.18
CA MET A 208 -12.79 -15.76 -23.60
C MET A 208 -11.64 -15.79 -24.61
N THR A 209 -10.57 -16.53 -24.29
CA THR A 209 -9.52 -16.88 -25.25
C THR A 209 -9.90 -18.18 -25.94
N ASP A 210 -10.51 -18.07 -27.12
CA ASP A 210 -10.04 -18.63 -28.41
C ASP A 210 -11.20 -18.81 -29.42
N TYR A 211 -11.08 -18.07 -30.54
CA TYR A 211 -11.83 -18.10 -31.81
C TYR A 211 -13.31 -17.62 -31.88
N THR A 212 -13.48 -16.51 -32.63
CA THR A 212 -14.68 -16.03 -33.38
C THR A 212 -15.75 -15.25 -32.60
N VAL A 213 -16.37 -14.29 -33.29
CA VAL A 213 -16.96 -13.01 -32.83
C VAL A 213 -18.50 -12.99 -32.92
N LEU A 214 -19.11 -12.15 -32.05
CA LEU A 214 -20.45 -11.51 -32.05
C LEU A 214 -21.50 -12.21 -31.17
N ALA A 215 -21.88 -11.80 -29.95
CA ALA A 215 -22.19 -10.51 -29.30
C ALA A 215 -23.70 -10.37 -29.01
N ASP A 216 -24.09 -10.28 -27.73
CA ASP A 216 -24.68 -9.08 -27.11
C ASP A 216 -24.82 -9.26 -25.58
N ILE A 217 -24.38 -8.27 -24.81
CA ILE A 217 -25.04 -7.69 -23.62
C ILE A 217 -24.33 -6.35 -23.43
N GLN A 218 -24.80 -5.35 -24.18
CA GLN A 218 -24.62 -3.90 -24.01
C GLN A 218 -23.46 -3.43 -23.11
N ALA A 219 -22.25 -3.38 -23.68
CA ALA A 219 -21.22 -2.43 -23.29
C ALA A 219 -20.76 -1.69 -24.56
N LYS A 220 -21.41 -0.55 -24.86
CA LYS A 220 -20.94 0.39 -25.89
C LYS A 220 -19.54 0.87 -25.50
N LYS A 221 -18.52 0.42 -26.23
CA LYS A 221 -17.18 0.99 -26.20
C LYS A 221 -17.18 2.26 -27.06
N ILE A 222 -16.92 3.41 -26.43
CA ILE A 222 -16.45 4.66 -27.03
C ILE A 222 -15.12 4.91 -26.27
N TRP A 223 -13.96 5.06 -26.90
CA TRP A 223 -13.52 6.25 -27.63
C TRP A 223 -12.50 5.95 -28.74
N LEU A 224 -12.58 6.81 -29.76
CA LEU A 224 -11.68 7.02 -30.89
C LEU A 224 -10.24 7.27 -30.42
N TYR A 225 -9.27 6.57 -31.01
CA TYR A 225 -8.32 7.10 -32.01
C TYR A 225 -7.82 5.94 -32.86
#